data_AF-A0A961IFB4-F1
#
_entry.id   AF-A0A961IFB4-F1
#
_cell.length_a   1.000
_cell.length_b   1.000
_cell.length_c   1.000
_cell.angle_alpha   90.00
_cell.angle_beta   90.00
_cell.angle_gamma   90.00
#
_symmetry.space_group_name_H-M   'P 1'
#
loop_
_entity.id
_entity.type
_entity.pdbx_description
1 polymer ?
#
loop_
_entity_poly.entity_id
_entity_poly.type
_entity_poly.pdbx_seq_one_letter_code
_entity_poly.pdbx_strand_id
1 'polypeptide(L)' 'MKATKYNASGKKAGQVDLNSAVFVEDYSKSAIYDVIRAELANRRQGTHKTKERAEV' A
#
# COMPACT_ATOMS: atom_id res chain seq x y z
N MET A 1 11.56 -11.40 13.96
CA MET A 1 11.73 -10.00 14.45
C MET A 1 10.72 -9.77 15.58
N LYS A 2 11.09 -9.11 16.70
CA LYS A 2 10.18 -8.91 17.85
C LYS A 2 9.57 -7.52 17.83
N ALA A 3 8.24 -7.43 17.75
CA ALA A 3 7.51 -6.17 17.82
C ALA A 3 6.81 -6.02 19.18
N THR A 4 6.76 -4.80 19.71
CA THR A 4 6.07 -4.52 20.98
C THR A 4 4.57 -4.38 20.73
N LYS A 5 3.76 -5.18 21.41
CA LYS A 5 2.31 -5.09 21.38
C LYS A 5 1.84 -4.01 22.33
N TYR A 6 0.96 -3.14 21.86
CA TYR A 6 0.28 -2.14 22.70
C TYR A 6 -1.19 -2.53 22.86
N ASN A 7 -1.76 -2.30 24.04
CA ASN A 7 -3.21 -2.41 24.25
C ASN A 7 -3.92 -1.09 23.88
N ALA A 8 -5.25 -1.11 23.84
CA ALA A 8 -6.07 0.05 23.49
C ALA A 8 -5.84 1.29 24.40
N SER A 9 -5.29 1.07 25.59
CA SER A 9 -4.94 2.14 26.55
C SER A 9 -3.50 2.63 26.42
N GLY A 10 -2.78 2.22 25.36
CA GLY A 10 -1.39 2.62 25.09
C GLY A 10 -0.33 1.96 25.96
N LYS A 11 -0.69 1.01 26.82
CA LYS A 11 0.28 0.27 27.65
C LYS A 11 0.89 -0.89 26.86
N LYS A 12 2.18 -1.16 27.10
CA LYS A 12 2.88 -2.31 26.53
C LYS A 12 2.26 -3.59 27.08
N ALA A 13 1.67 -4.38 26.19
CA ALA A 13 0.92 -5.60 26.50
C ALA A 13 1.71 -6.89 26.19
N GLY A 14 2.96 -6.77 25.72
CA GLY A 14 3.86 -7.90 25.46
C GLY A 14 4.70 -7.72 24.20
N GLN A 15 5.41 -8.77 23.78
CA GLN A 15 6.11 -8.85 22.50
C GLN A 15 5.45 -9.90 21.61
N VAL A 16 5.41 -9.64 20.30
CA VAL A 16 4.92 -10.57 19.28
C VAL A 16 6.07 -10.88 18.34
N ASP A 17 6.24 -12.15 18.02
CA ASP A 17 7.19 -12.61 17.01
C ASP A 17 6.59 -12.45 15.62
N LEU A 18 7.21 -11.59 14.80
CA LEU A 18 6.87 -11.38 13.40
C LEU A 18 7.61 -12.38 12.52
N ASN A 19 6.91 -12.91 11.52
CA ASN A 19 7.43 -13.83 10.52
C ASN A 19 8.62 -13.20 9.78
N SER A 20 9.77 -13.87 9.80
CA SER A 20 11.00 -13.39 9.15
C SER A 20 10.89 -13.31 7.63
N ALA A 21 10.11 -14.18 6.98
CA ALA A 21 10.03 -14.24 5.51
C ALA A 21 9.40 -12.98 4.87
N VAL A 22 8.61 -12.22 5.61
CA VAL A 22 7.91 -11.01 5.10
C VAL A 22 8.63 -9.73 5.52
N PHE A 23 9.27 -9.72 6.69
CA PHE A 23 9.79 -8.50 7.32
C PHE A 23 11.32 -8.38 7.32
N VAL A 24 12.05 -9.42 6.89
CA VAL A 24 13.53 -9.42 6.88
C VAL A 24 14.10 -9.35 5.46
N GLU A 25 13.29 -9.63 4.43
CA GLU A 25 13.74 -9.58 3.04
C GLU A 25 14.08 -8.15 2.60
N ASP A 26 15.11 -8.02 1.76
CA ASP A 26 15.50 -6.72 1.21
C ASP A 26 14.39 -6.18 0.31
N TYR A 27 13.97 -4.94 0.56
CA TYR A 27 12.88 -4.36 -0.21
C TYR A 27 13.39 -3.80 -1.55
N SER A 28 12.71 -4.16 -2.64
CA SER A 28 12.96 -3.56 -3.96
C SER A 28 12.22 -2.23 -4.08
N LYS A 29 12.98 -1.12 -4.03
CA LYS A 29 12.41 0.23 -4.14
C LYS A 29 11.70 0.47 -5.47
N SER A 30 12.22 -0.11 -6.56
CA SER A 30 11.61 -0.01 -7.90
C SER A 30 10.27 -0.75 -7.96
N ALA A 31 10.21 -1.97 -7.42
CA ALA A 31 8.96 -2.74 -7.41
C ALA A 31 7.87 -2.03 -6.59
N ILE A 32 8.23 -1.44 -5.44
CA ILE A 32 7.29 -0.65 -4.62
C ILE A 32 6.76 0.54 -5.42
N TYR A 33 7.64 1.26 -6.13
CA TYR A 33 7.23 2.42 -6.93
C TYR A 33 6.24 2.02 -8.04
N ASP A 34 6.53 0.95 -8.78
CA ASP A 34 5.69 0.48 -9.87
C ASP A 34 4.31 0.04 -9.38
N VAL A 35 4.26 -0.67 -8.24
CA VAL A 35 3.00 -1.10 -7.62
C VAL A 35 2.18 0.10 -7.16
N ILE A 36 2.79 1.09 -6.50
CA ILE A 36 2.09 2.32 -6.08
C ILE A 36 1.54 3.07 -7.30
N ARG A 37 2.33 3.19 -8.37
CA ARG A 37 1.89 3.85 -9.60
C ARG A 37 0.70 3.13 -10.24
N ALA A 38 0.74 1.81 -10.30
CA ALA A 38 -0.35 1.00 -10.83
C ALA A 38 -1.62 1.12 -9.98
N GLU A 39 -1.49 1.05 -8.65
CA GLU A 39 -2.62 1.24 -7.73
C GLU A 39 -3.26 2.62 -7.90
N LEU A 40 -2.46 3.69 -7.94
CA LEU A 40 -2.96 5.05 -8.15
C LEU A 40 -3.62 5.22 -9.52
N ALA A 41 -3.13 4.55 -10.56
CA ALA A 41 -3.76 4.54 -11.87
C ALA A 41 -5.13 3.84 -11.83
N ASN A 42 -5.22 2.69 -11.16
CA ASN A 42 -6.47 1.91 -11.01
C ASN A 42 -7.54 2.64 -10.20
N ARG A 43 -7.12 3.50 -9.26
CA ARG A 43 -8.04 4.34 -8.47
C ARG A 43 -8.66 5.50 -9.28
N ARG A 44 -8.16 5.81 -10.48
CA ARG A 44 -8.72 6.90 -11.30
C ARG A 44 -10.08 6.51 -11.87
N GLN A 45 -11.08 7.36 -11.67
CA GLN A 45 -12.46 7.10 -12.10
C GLN A 45 -12.64 7.07 -13.64
N GLY A 46 -11.79 7.76 -14.40
CA GLY A 46 -11.79 7.69 -15.87
C GLY A 46 -12.96 8.37 -16.58
N THR A 47 -13.82 9.13 -15.89
CA THR A 47 -15.05 9.75 -16.43
C THR A 47 -14.86 10.99 -17.31
N HIS A 48 -13.71 11.10 -17.98
CA HIS A 48 -13.44 12.19 -18.91
C HIS A 48 -13.95 11.84 -20.32
N LYS A 49 -14.82 12.67 -20.88
CA LYS A 49 -15.24 12.62 -22.29
C LYS A 49 -15.52 14.04 -22.78
N THR A 50 -15.05 14.38 -23.98
CA THR A 50 -15.42 15.60 -24.71
C THR A 50 -16.10 15.17 -26.02
N LYS A 51 -17.02 16.00 -26.53
CA LYS A 51 -17.69 15.73 -27.81
C LYS A 51 -16.72 15.98 -28.96
N GLU A 52 -16.71 15.08 -29.94
CA GLU A 52 -16.03 15.27 -31.23
C GLU A 52 -16.99 15.88 -32.28
N ARG A 53 -16.46 16.39 -33.40
CA ARG A 53 -17.27 17.05 -34.45
C ARG A 53 -18.42 16.19 -35.01
N ALA A 54 -18.28 14.86 -34.96
CA ALA A 54 -19.30 13.92 -35.43
C ALA A 54 -20.41 13.62 -34.38
N GLU A 55 -20.23 14.05 -33.13
CA GLU A 55 -21.19 13.88 -32.03
C GLU A 55 -21.99 15.18 -31.74
N VAL A 56 -21.94 16.15 -32.67
CA VAL A 56 -22.67 17.43 -32.63
C VAL A 56 -23.94 17.34 -33.46
#